data_AF-A0A0X3TG52-F1
#
_entry.id   AF-A0A0X3TG52-F1
#
_cell.length_a   1.000
_cell.length_b   1.000
_cell.length_c   1.000
_cell.angle_alpha   90.00
_cell.angle_beta   90.00
_cell.angle_gamma   90.00
#
_symmetry.space_group_name_H-M   'P 1'
#
loop_
_entity.id
_entity.type
_entity.pdbx_description
1 polymer ?
#
loop_
_entity_poly.entity_id
_entity_poly.type
_entity_poly.pdbx_seq_one_letter_code
_entity_poly.pdbx_strand_id
1 'polypeptide(L)'
;MFADRLTSEQRQAVFDLTVLLAHADHDVSEEEQQYLKNFSDAFGIEYDLDKSTLNIDDTLTAFHDKQSKIILLQELVKLSYKDGHFGEEEQENVFMIAQKVGLNDPELIIRIERWVRQGFDWVYEGEQMLEA
;
A
#
# COMPACT_ATOMS: atom_id res chain seq x y z
N MET A 1 8.59 6.73 6.62
CA MET A 1 8.03 5.41 6.20
C MET A 1 9.12 4.62 5.45
N PHE A 2 9.00 3.31 5.21
CA PHE A 2 9.99 2.65 4.32
C PHE A 2 9.99 3.23 2.91
N ALA A 3 8.86 3.78 2.47
CA ALA A 3 8.71 4.62 1.28
C ALA A 3 9.71 5.81 1.19
N ASP A 4 10.34 6.22 2.29
CA ASP A 4 11.41 7.23 2.27
C ASP A 4 12.63 6.76 1.46
N ARG A 5 12.79 5.45 1.26
CA ARG A 5 13.88 4.85 0.48
C ARG A 5 13.58 4.75 -1.01
N LEU A 6 12.35 5.05 -1.43
CA LEU A 6 11.95 5.08 -2.83
C LEU A 6 12.34 6.40 -3.50
N THR A 7 12.50 6.37 -4.82
CA THR A 7 12.63 7.60 -5.64
C THR A 7 11.29 8.33 -5.71
N SER A 8 11.30 9.60 -6.15
CA SER A 8 10.05 10.36 -6.35
C SER A 8 9.11 9.68 -7.34
N GLU A 9 9.65 9.12 -8.43
CA GLU A 9 8.89 8.34 -9.41
C GLU A 9 8.27 7.09 -8.79
N GLN A 10 9.02 6.35 -7.98
CA GLN A 10 8.51 5.17 -7.29
C GLN A 10 7.43 5.52 -6.26
N ARG A 11 7.55 6.64 -5.56
CA ARG A 11 6.53 7.09 -4.60
C ARG A 11 5.24 7.50 -5.32
N GLN A 12 5.36 8.19 -6.45
CA GLN A 12 4.21 8.49 -7.32
C GLN A 12 3.53 7.19 -7.77
N ALA A 13 4.32 6.22 -8.24
CA ALA A 13 3.81 4.92 -8.65
C ALA A 13 3.14 4.15 -7.50
N VAL A 14 3.69 4.20 -6.27
CA VAL A 14 3.02 3.64 -5.08
C VAL A 14 1.68 4.32 -4.86
N PHE A 15 1.63 5.65 -4.87
CA PHE A 15 0.40 6.40 -4.66
C PHE A 15 -0.67 6.04 -5.70
N ASP A 16 -0.31 6.04 -6.99
CA ASP A 16 -1.24 5.73 -8.08
C ASP A 16 -1.79 4.29 -7.98
N LEU A 17 -0.92 3.33 -7.62
CA LEU A 17 -1.34 1.94 -7.41
C LEU A 17 -2.21 1.78 -6.16
N THR A 18 -1.91 2.48 -5.07
CA THR A 18 -2.75 2.45 -3.87
C THR A 18 -4.13 3.04 -4.12
N VAL A 19 -4.23 4.14 -4.88
CA VAL A 19 -5.51 4.72 -5.29
C VAL A 19 -6.31 3.73 -6.15
N LEU A 20 -5.64 3.06 -7.09
CA LEU A 20 -6.31 2.07 -7.93
C LEU A 20 -6.87 0.90 -7.11
N LEU A 21 -6.12 0.41 -6.11
CA LEU A 21 -6.57 -0.67 -5.23
C LEU A 21 -7.72 -0.23 -4.32
N ALA A 22 -7.65 0.98 -3.76
CA ALA A 22 -8.72 1.54 -2.94
C ALA A 22 -10.06 1.67 -3.68
N HIS A 23 -10.04 1.77 -5.02
CA HIS A 23 -11.24 1.86 -5.84
C HIS A 23 -11.78 0.51 -6.33
N ALA A 24 -11.12 -0.60 -6.01
CA ALA A 24 -11.49 -1.93 -6.52
C ALA A 24 -12.87 -2.40 -6.01
N ASP A 25 -13.22 -2.07 -4.77
CA ASP A 25 -14.46 -2.43 -4.08
C ASP A 25 -15.57 -1.36 -4.18
N HIS A 26 -15.32 -0.31 -4.96
CA HIS A 26 -16.21 0.82 -5.25
C HIS A 26 -16.50 1.81 -4.10
N ASP A 27 -15.86 1.70 -2.92
CA ASP A 27 -16.00 2.70 -1.86
C ASP A 27 -14.72 2.88 -1.04
N VAL A 28 -14.01 4.00 -1.23
CA VAL A 28 -12.79 4.29 -0.48
C VAL A 28 -13.17 4.77 0.93
N SER A 29 -12.81 3.99 1.94
CA SER A 29 -13.07 4.32 3.36
C SER A 29 -12.41 5.64 3.79
N GLU A 30 -12.91 6.25 4.88
CA GLU A 30 -12.31 7.47 5.44
C GLU A 30 -10.86 7.23 5.87
N GLU A 31 -10.56 6.04 6.39
CA GLU A 31 -9.23 5.63 6.83
C GLU A 31 -8.24 5.48 5.66
N GLU A 32 -8.69 4.97 4.51
CA GLU A 32 -7.89 4.89 3.30
C GLU A 32 -7.65 6.27 2.68
N GLN A 33 -8.69 7.11 2.60
CA GLN A 33 -8.53 8.50 2.15
C GLN A 33 -7.52 9.24 3.03
N GLN A 34 -7.59 9.05 4.35
CA GLN A 34 -6.64 9.65 5.28
C GLN A 34 -5.22 9.11 5.09
N TYR A 35 -5.06 7.81 4.81
CA TYR A 35 -3.75 7.23 4.47
C TYR A 35 -3.18 7.84 3.18
N LEU A 36 -3.98 7.89 2.11
CA LEU A 36 -3.59 8.45 0.81
C LEU A 36 -3.21 9.92 0.96
N LYS A 37 -3.98 10.70 1.72
CA LYS A 37 -3.69 12.11 1.99
C LYS A 37 -2.37 12.27 2.75
N ASN A 38 -2.16 11.49 3.80
CA ASN A 38 -0.91 11.51 4.55
C ASN A 38 0.29 11.12 3.69
N PHE A 39 0.12 10.15 2.79
CA PHE A 39 1.17 9.72 1.87
C PHE A 39 1.50 10.83 0.85
N SER A 40 0.46 11.46 0.27
CA SER A 40 0.59 12.60 -0.63
C SER A 40 1.32 13.76 0.03
N ASP A 41 0.90 14.17 1.23
CA ASP A 41 1.52 15.25 1.99
C ASP A 41 2.98 14.94 2.36
N ALA A 42 3.27 13.70 2.78
CA ALA A 42 4.61 13.30 3.19
C ALA A 42 5.65 13.35 2.05
N PHE A 43 5.21 13.12 0.81
CA PHE A 43 6.11 13.01 -0.35
C PHE A 43 5.94 14.13 -1.38
N GLY A 44 5.01 15.07 -1.15
CA GLY A 44 4.73 16.15 -2.09
C GLY A 44 4.14 15.67 -3.40
N ILE A 45 3.34 14.60 -3.36
CA ILE A 45 2.62 14.04 -4.51
C ILE A 45 1.29 14.76 -4.65
N GLU A 46 0.84 15.03 -5.87
CA GLU A 46 -0.49 15.58 -6.12
C GLU A 46 -1.58 14.58 -5.67
N TYR A 47 -2.46 15.04 -4.78
CA TYR A 47 -3.58 14.22 -4.31
C TYR A 47 -4.67 14.14 -5.38
N ASP A 48 -4.61 13.08 -6.17
CA ASP A 48 -5.54 12.79 -7.25
C ASP A 48 -6.03 11.34 -7.13
N LEU A 49 -7.34 11.18 -7.00
CA LEU A 49 -7.98 9.86 -6.85
C LEU A 49 -8.45 9.28 -8.19
N ASP A 50 -8.48 10.06 -9.28
CA ASP A 50 -8.89 9.54 -10.59
C ASP A 50 -7.70 8.87 -11.30
N LYS A 51 -7.58 7.55 -11.11
CA LYS A 51 -6.57 6.71 -11.79
C LYS A 51 -7.20 5.76 -12.82
N SER A 52 -8.36 6.11 -13.36
CA SER A 52 -9.11 5.28 -14.31
C SER A 52 -8.34 4.96 -15.61
N THR A 53 -7.38 5.80 -16.00
CA THR A 53 -6.54 5.61 -17.19
C THR A 53 -5.15 5.03 -16.87
N LEU A 54 -4.88 4.66 -15.63
CA LEU A 54 -3.56 4.16 -15.21
C LEU A 54 -3.26 2.80 -15.86
N ASN A 55 -2.10 2.69 -16.50
CA ASN A 55 -1.58 1.39 -16.91
C ASN A 55 -0.73 0.79 -15.79
N ILE A 56 -1.25 -0.26 -15.14
CA ILE A 56 -0.54 -0.98 -14.07
C ILE A 56 0.83 -1.46 -14.56
N ASP A 57 0.90 -2.09 -15.74
CA ASP A 57 2.14 -2.71 -16.22
C ASP A 57 3.24 -1.68 -16.46
N ASP A 58 2.89 -0.53 -17.03
CA ASP A 58 3.83 0.59 -17.22
C ASP A 58 4.26 1.18 -15.87
N THR A 59 3.32 1.34 -14.93
CA THR A 59 3.59 1.89 -13.59
C THR A 59 4.53 0.99 -12.79
N LEU A 60 4.36 -0.33 -12.90
CA LEU A 60 5.21 -1.30 -12.22
C LEU A 60 6.65 -1.34 -12.76
N THR A 61 6.90 -0.77 -13.94
CA THR A 61 8.27 -0.68 -14.47
C THR A 61 9.18 0.15 -13.57
N ALA A 62 8.66 1.12 -12.79
CA ALA A 62 9.47 1.94 -11.88
C ALA A 62 10.19 1.13 -10.77
N PHE A 63 9.79 -0.12 -10.53
CA PHE A 63 10.31 -0.98 -9.46
C PHE A 63 11.25 -2.05 -10.02
N HIS A 64 12.54 -1.72 -10.15
CA HIS A 64 13.51 -2.62 -10.76
C HIS A 64 14.21 -3.56 -9.78
N ASP A 65 14.51 -3.08 -8.58
CA ASP A 65 15.28 -3.81 -7.57
C ASP A 65 14.38 -4.49 -6.52
N LYS A 66 14.94 -5.47 -5.80
CA LYS A 66 14.18 -6.23 -4.81
C LYS A 66 13.69 -5.37 -3.65
N GLN A 67 14.44 -4.33 -3.26
CA GLN A 67 14.08 -3.48 -2.13
C GLN A 67 12.88 -2.61 -2.48
N SER A 68 12.87 -1.94 -3.63
CA SER A 68 11.74 -1.10 -4.05
C SER A 68 10.45 -1.92 -4.22
N LYS A 69 10.54 -3.13 -4.77
CA LYS A 69 9.42 -4.07 -4.88
C LYS A 69 8.86 -4.52 -3.53
N ILE A 70 9.72 -4.79 -2.55
CA ILE A 70 9.26 -5.13 -1.19
C ILE A 70 8.54 -3.94 -0.55
N ILE A 71 9.08 -2.73 -0.72
CA ILE A 71 8.45 -1.52 -0.15
C ILE A 71 7.09 -1.28 -0.80
N LEU A 72 6.96 -1.44 -2.12
CA LEU A 72 5.67 -1.39 -2.82
C LEU A 72 4.64 -2.31 -2.14
N LEU A 73 4.96 -3.59 -2.00
CA LEU A 73 4.05 -4.56 -1.38
C LEU A 73 3.72 -4.20 0.08
N GLN A 74 4.68 -3.68 0.84
CA GLN A 74 4.42 -3.20 2.20
C GLN A 74 3.41 -2.05 2.24
N GLU A 75 3.49 -1.09 1.31
CA GLU A 75 2.55 0.03 1.28
C GLU A 75 1.15 -0.40 0.78
N LEU A 76 1.08 -1.29 -0.22
CA LEU A 76 -0.21 -1.84 -0.67
C LEU A 76 -0.92 -2.61 0.45
N VAL A 77 -0.21 -3.48 1.17
CA VAL A 77 -0.78 -4.22 2.30
C VAL A 77 -1.21 -3.26 3.43
N LYS A 78 -0.46 -2.20 3.72
CA LYS A 78 -0.87 -1.22 4.75
C LYS A 78 -2.17 -0.52 4.41
N LEU A 79 -2.37 -0.13 3.14
CA LEU A 79 -3.61 0.47 2.68
C LEU A 79 -4.76 -0.51 2.92
N SER A 80 -4.62 -1.75 2.45
CA SER A 80 -5.64 -2.79 2.57
C SER A 80 -5.91 -3.29 3.99
N TYR A 81 -5.24 -2.75 5.02
CA TYR A 81 -5.57 -2.99 6.43
C TYR A 81 -6.26 -1.78 7.09
N LYS A 82 -6.45 -0.66 6.36
CA LYS A 82 -6.93 0.60 6.95
C LYS A 82 -8.39 0.57 7.38
N ASP A 83 -9.22 -0.15 6.64
CA ASP A 83 -10.60 -0.48 6.97
C ASP A 83 -10.73 -1.58 8.05
N GLY A 84 -9.60 -2.09 8.54
CA GLY A 84 -9.50 -3.12 9.57
C GLY A 84 -9.56 -4.56 9.05
N HIS A 85 -9.74 -4.80 7.75
CA HIS A 85 -9.90 -6.14 7.19
C HIS A 85 -9.08 -6.33 5.90
N PHE A 86 -8.04 -7.16 5.96
CA PHE A 86 -7.37 -7.65 4.75
C PHE A 86 -8.05 -8.92 4.25
N GLY A 87 -9.13 -8.75 3.48
CA GLY A 87 -9.96 -9.82 2.95
C GLY A 87 -9.33 -10.57 1.77
N GLU A 88 -10.11 -11.47 1.18
CA GLU A 88 -9.67 -12.31 0.05
C GLU A 88 -9.41 -11.46 -1.20
N GLU A 89 -10.22 -10.43 -1.45
CA GLU A 89 -10.10 -9.56 -2.62
C GLU A 89 -8.85 -8.68 -2.57
N GLU A 90 -8.54 -8.09 -1.41
CA GLU A 90 -7.32 -7.31 -1.23
C GLU A 90 -6.07 -8.19 -1.32
N GLN A 91 -6.15 -9.42 -0.80
CA GLN A 91 -5.09 -10.42 -0.95
C GLN A 91 -4.84 -10.77 -2.41
N GLU A 92 -5.89 -11.02 -3.19
CA GLU A 92 -5.78 -11.30 -4.63
C GLU A 92 -5.15 -10.13 -5.38
N ASN A 93 -5.54 -8.89 -5.07
CA ASN A 93 -5.00 -7.68 -5.67
C ASN A 93 -3.51 -7.49 -5.37
N VAL A 94 -3.09 -7.60 -4.11
CA VAL A 94 -1.68 -7.51 -3.72
C VAL A 94 -0.87 -8.65 -4.34
N PHE A 95 -1.42 -9.87 -4.37
CA PHE A 95 -0.77 -11.02 -4.96
C PHE A 95 -0.57 -10.85 -6.46
N MET A 96 -1.56 -10.33 -7.18
CA MET A 96 -1.46 -10.02 -8.61
C MET A 96 -0.32 -9.03 -8.88
N ILE A 97 -0.20 -7.96 -8.08
CA ILE A 97 0.92 -7.02 -8.18
C ILE A 97 2.26 -7.70 -7.87
N ALA A 98 2.33 -8.51 -6.81
CA ALA A 98 3.52 -9.28 -6.45
C ALA A 98 3.98 -10.18 -7.61
N GLN A 99 3.03 -10.79 -8.33
CA GLN A 99 3.32 -11.59 -9.52
C GLN A 99 3.90 -10.76 -10.65
N LYS A 100 3.29 -9.62 -10.97
CA LYS A 100 3.76 -8.73 -12.04
C LYS A 100 5.16 -8.17 -11.79
N VAL A 101 5.51 -7.87 -10.53
CA VAL A 101 6.87 -7.40 -10.18
C VAL A 101 7.88 -8.53 -9.99
N GLY A 102 7.47 -9.79 -10.09
CA GLY A 102 8.34 -10.97 -9.96
C GLY A 102 8.72 -11.31 -8.52
N LEU A 103 7.88 -10.97 -7.54
CA LEU A 103 8.00 -11.38 -6.14
C LEU A 103 6.99 -12.49 -5.79
N ASN A 104 7.12 -13.63 -6.47
CA ASN A 104 6.27 -14.81 -6.33
C ASN A 104 6.63 -15.70 -5.12
N ASP A 105 6.90 -15.09 -3.97
CA ASP A 105 7.29 -15.80 -2.76
C ASP A 105 6.17 -15.71 -1.73
N PRO A 106 5.34 -16.76 -1.57
CA PRO A 106 4.23 -16.75 -0.60
C PRO A 106 4.69 -16.52 0.83
N GLU A 107 5.89 -17.00 1.21
CA GLU A 107 6.42 -16.78 2.56
C GLU A 107 6.75 -15.30 2.80
N LEU A 108 7.25 -14.61 1.76
CA LEU A 108 7.50 -13.18 1.82
C LEU A 108 6.19 -12.39 1.98
N ILE A 109 5.14 -12.74 1.25
CA ILE A 109 3.83 -12.07 1.34
C ILE A 109 3.23 -12.25 2.73
N ILE A 110 3.18 -13.49 3.23
CA ILE A 110 2.71 -13.80 4.60
C ILE A 110 3.53 -13.06 5.65
N ARG A 111 4.85 -12.93 5.43
CA ARG A 111 5.73 -12.18 6.33
C ARG A 111 5.42 -10.68 6.33
N ILE A 112 5.18 -10.09 5.16
CA ILE A 112 4.81 -8.66 5.03
C ILE A 112 3.47 -8.41 5.72
N GLU A 113 2.47 -9.23 5.42
CA GLU A 113 1.12 -9.17 6.02
C GLU A 113 1.20 -9.21 7.55
N ARG A 114 1.86 -10.24 8.09
CA ARG A 114 2.04 -10.38 9.54
C ARG A 114 2.72 -9.17 10.16
N TRP A 115 3.76 -8.66 9.50
CA TRP A 115 4.48 -7.48 9.98
C TRP A 115 3.62 -6.22 9.98
N VAL A 116 2.81 -6.00 8.94
CA VAL A 116 1.87 -4.88 8.86
C VAL A 116 0.84 -4.99 9.98
N ARG A 117 0.19 -6.14 10.13
CA ARG A 117 -0.81 -6.39 11.19
C ARG A 117 -0.25 -6.12 12.59
N GLN A 118 0.96 -6.61 12.88
CA GLN A 118 1.64 -6.33 14.16
C GLN A 118 1.91 -4.83 14.37
N GLY A 119 2.22 -4.10 13.30
CA GLY A 119 2.37 -2.65 13.35
C GLY A 119 1.08 -1.93 13.71
N PHE A 120 -0.05 -2.35 13.16
CA PHE A 120 -1.37 -1.82 13.53
C PHE A 120 -1.73 -2.15 14.98
N ASP A 121 -1.55 -3.41 15.40
CA ASP A 121 -1.81 -3.85 16.78
C ASP A 121 -1.01 -2.99 17.79
N TRP A 122 0.27 -2.72 17.50
CA TRP A 122 1.14 -1.93 18.36
C TRP A 122 0.72 -0.45 18.46
N VAL A 123 0.32 0.17 17.34
CA VAL A 123 -0.19 1.55 17.34
C VAL A 123 -1.51 1.63 18.10
N TYR A 124 -2.44 0.70 17.84
CA TYR A 124 -3.72 0.64 18.52
C TYR A 124 -3.57 0.50 20.04
N GLU A 125 -2.68 -0.39 20.49
CA GLU A 125 -2.36 -0.53 21.92
C GLU A 125 -1.85 0.79 22.51
N GLY A 126 -0.99 1.51 21.77
CA GLY A 126 -0.47 2.82 22.16
C GLY A 126 -1.55 3.89 22.32
N GLU A 127 -2.49 3.99 21.38
CA GLU A 127 -3.61 4.94 21.45
C GLU A 127 -4.51 4.66 22.67
N GLN A 128 -4.83 3.39 22.93
CA GLN A 128 -5.64 3.00 24.09
C GLN A 128 -5.00 3.38 25.44
N MET A 129 -3.66 3.45 25.53
CA MET A 129 -2.98 3.91 26.73
C MET A 129 -3.10 5.42 26.97
N LEU A 130 -3.33 6.23 25.92
CA LEU A 130 -3.48 7.68 26.04
C LEU A 130 -4.90 8.09 26.50
N GLU A 131 -5.88 7.22 26.27
CA GLU A 131 -7.28 7.43 26.64
C GLU A 131 -7.63 6.88 28.05
N ALA A 132 -6.68 6.21 28.71
CA ALA A 132 -6.81 5.61 30.04
C ALA A 132 -6.45 6.56 31.19
#